data_AF-A0ABD0IZX2-F1
#
_entry.id   AF-A0ABD0IZX2-F1
#
_cell.length_a   1.000
_cell.length_b   1.000
_cell.length_c   1.000
_cell.angle_alpha   90.00
_cell.angle_beta   90.00
_cell.angle_gamma   90.00
#
_symmetry.space_group_name_H-M   'P 1'
#
loop_
_entity.id
_entity.type
_entity.pdbx_description
1 polymer ?
#
loop_
_entity_poly.entity_id
_entity_poly.type
_entity_poly.pdbx_seq_one_letter_code
_entity_poly.pdbx_strand_id
1 'polypeptide(L)'
;HDVVPIVMGAAPEDYKRAAPPHSFIHVDYFQSPKHLAAYLHKLDHNDSLYNEYFAWKGLWDNINTYFWCRVCALAHDTKFRGASWYRDVKTWWNGPGVCIGTKTWRDIPRVEEQIAGVAVSS
;
A
#
# COMPACT_ATOMS: atom_id res chain seq x y z
N HIS A 1 -8.72 6.15 -16.23
CA HIS A 1 -7.58 7.09 -16.29
C HIS A 1 -6.31 6.30 -16.02
N ASP A 2 -5.24 6.60 -16.74
CA ASP A 2 -3.96 5.89 -16.65
C ASP A 2 -2.96 6.78 -15.91
N VAL A 3 -2.69 6.42 -14.67
CA VAL A 3 -1.77 7.15 -13.78
C VAL A 3 -0.85 6.15 -13.10
N VAL A 4 0.42 6.51 -12.94
CA VAL A 4 1.40 5.71 -12.20
C VAL A 4 1.39 6.15 -10.73
N PRO A 5 1.03 5.27 -9.78
CA PRO A 5 1.03 5.63 -8.37
C PRO A 5 2.45 5.85 -7.84
N ILE A 6 2.68 7.01 -7.21
CA ILE A 6 3.86 7.26 -6.37
C ILE A 6 3.44 7.00 -4.93
N VAL A 7 4.03 5.99 -4.29
CA VAL A 7 3.54 5.46 -3.01
C VAL A 7 4.51 5.69 -1.86
N MET A 8 3.95 5.98 -0.69
CA MET A 8 4.63 6.22 0.58
C MET A 8 3.73 5.72 1.72
N GLY A 9 4.30 5.10 2.75
CA GLY A 9 3.56 4.69 3.95
C GLY A 9 3.96 3.30 4.44
N ALA A 10 3.38 2.26 3.86
CA ALA A 10 3.75 0.87 4.15
C ALA A 10 5.16 0.54 3.63
N ALA A 11 5.70 -0.59 4.08
CA ALA A 11 7.02 -1.04 3.64
C ALA A 11 6.97 -1.52 2.18
N PRO A 12 8.08 -1.41 1.43
CA PRO A 12 8.09 -1.77 0.01
C PRO A 12 7.60 -3.20 -0.30
N GLU A 13 7.81 -4.15 0.60
CA GLU A 13 7.40 -5.54 0.40
C GLU A 13 5.88 -5.73 0.57
N ASP A 14 5.19 -4.85 1.32
CA ASP A 14 3.73 -4.89 1.40
C ASP A 14 3.11 -4.47 0.07
N TYR A 15 3.66 -3.43 -0.56
CA TYR A 15 3.25 -3.03 -1.90
C TYR A 15 3.55 -4.13 -2.93
N LYS A 16 4.71 -4.78 -2.86
CA LYS A 16 5.02 -5.93 -3.74
C LYS A 16 4.04 -7.10 -3.57
N ARG A 17 3.49 -7.31 -2.36
CA ARG A 17 2.50 -8.37 -2.09
C ARG A 17 1.10 -7.98 -2.55
N ALA A 18 0.74 -6.71 -2.45
CA ALA A 18 -0.61 -6.23 -2.71
C ALA A 18 -0.85 -5.73 -4.14
N ALA A 19 0.19 -5.25 -4.82
CA ALA A 19 0.09 -4.65 -6.15
C ALA A 19 0.81 -5.52 -7.20
N PRO A 20 0.36 -5.48 -8.47
CA PRO A 20 1.08 -6.14 -9.55
C PRO A 20 2.54 -5.68 -9.61
N PRO A 21 3.49 -6.55 -9.97
CA PRO A 21 4.88 -6.15 -10.18
C PRO A 21 4.99 -4.99 -11.16
N HIS A 22 5.91 -4.07 -10.90
CA HIS A 22 6.18 -2.93 -11.78
C HIS A 22 4.95 -2.03 -12.08
N SER A 23 4.01 -1.91 -11.14
CA SER A 23 2.80 -1.07 -11.29
C SER A 23 2.83 0.23 -10.50
N PHE A 24 3.87 0.46 -9.68
CA PHE A 24 4.00 1.62 -8.78
C PHE A 24 5.45 2.03 -8.62
N ILE A 25 5.66 3.25 -8.14
CA ILE A 25 6.97 3.80 -7.78
C ILE A 25 7.00 4.04 -6.27
N HIS A 26 7.81 3.29 -5.55
CA HIS A 26 7.99 3.49 -4.12
C HIS A 26 9.04 4.56 -3.84
N VAL A 27 8.74 5.53 -2.96
CA VAL A 27 9.67 6.62 -2.63
C VAL A 27 10.99 6.11 -2.03
N ASP A 28 10.94 5.02 -1.25
CA ASP A 28 12.13 4.45 -0.62
C ASP A 28 13.13 3.79 -1.59
N TYR A 29 12.75 3.58 -2.87
CA TYR A 29 13.68 3.09 -3.90
C TYR A 29 14.69 4.15 -4.35
N PHE A 30 14.49 5.41 -3.99
CA PHE A 30 15.37 6.51 -4.32
C PHE A 30 16.13 6.98 -3.09
N GLN A 31 17.38 7.39 -3.26
CA GLN A 31 18.22 7.86 -2.15
C GLN A 31 17.72 9.18 -1.54
N SER A 32 16.99 10.00 -2.33
CA SER A 32 16.42 11.26 -1.86
C SER A 32 15.27 11.72 -2.76
N PRO A 33 14.44 12.69 -2.31
CA PRO A 33 13.39 13.28 -3.14
C PRO A 33 13.92 13.88 -4.45
N LYS A 34 15.16 14.40 -4.46
CA LYS A 34 15.81 14.91 -5.68
C LYS A 34 16.05 13.81 -6.70
N HIS A 35 16.46 12.62 -6.27
CA HIS A 35 16.65 11.47 -7.17
C HIS A 35 15.32 10.96 -7.71
N LEU A 36 14.27 10.94 -6.89
CA LEU A 36 12.92 10.63 -7.35
C LEU A 36 12.47 11.65 -8.40
N ALA A 37 12.59 12.96 -8.14
CA ALA A 37 12.22 13.99 -9.09
C ALA A 37 12.98 13.86 -10.42
N ALA A 38 14.29 13.59 -10.39
CA ALA A 38 15.08 13.34 -11.59
C ALA A 38 14.58 12.12 -12.40
N TYR A 39 14.19 11.04 -11.71
CA TYR A 39 13.58 9.88 -12.35
C TYR A 39 12.22 10.19 -12.95
N LEU A 40 11.37 10.95 -12.23
CA LEU A 40 10.05 11.35 -12.74
C LEU A 40 10.17 12.25 -13.98
N HIS A 41 11.14 13.17 -14.02
CA HIS A 41 11.42 13.94 -15.23
C HIS A 41 11.86 13.03 -16.39
N LYS A 42 12.75 12.06 -16.15
CA LYS A 42 13.13 11.08 -17.17
C LYS A 42 11.90 10.30 -17.68
N LEU A 43 11.02 9.90 -16.76
CA LEU A 43 9.82 9.13 -17.04
C LEU A 43 8.83 9.92 -17.90
N ASP A 44 8.62 11.19 -17.56
CA ASP A 44 7.74 12.13 -18.29
C ASP A 44 8.20 12.39 -19.74
N HIS A 45 9.50 12.33 -19.99
CA HIS A 45 10.07 12.52 -21.34
C HIS A 45 10.20 11.22 -22.15
N ASN A 46 9.77 10.07 -21.62
CA ASN A 46 9.93 8.78 -22.28
C ASN A 46 8.66 7.94 -22.17
N ASP A 47 7.79 8.08 -23.17
CA ASP A 47 6.52 7.36 -23.26
C ASP A 47 6.69 5.83 -23.19
N SER A 48 7.76 5.28 -23.78
CA SER A 48 8.01 3.84 -23.72
C SER A 48 8.22 3.38 -22.28
N LEU A 49 9.08 4.08 -21.54
CA LEU A 49 9.36 3.77 -20.14
C LEU A 49 8.13 4.03 -19.25
N TYR A 50 7.34 5.07 -19.54
CA TYR A 50 6.08 5.33 -18.84
C TYR A 50 5.08 4.20 -19.07
N ASN A 51 4.97 3.71 -20.31
CA ASN A 51 4.02 2.68 -20.68
C ASN A 51 4.35 1.29 -20.10
N GLU A 52 5.61 1.03 -19.75
CA GLU A 52 6.01 -0.21 -19.04
C GLU A 52 5.25 -0.38 -17.72
N TYR A 53 4.92 0.71 -17.01
CA TYR A 53 4.15 0.68 -15.76
C TYR A 53 2.69 0.23 -15.92
N PHE A 54 2.20 0.07 -17.14
CA PHE A 54 0.84 -0.38 -17.44
C PHE A 54 0.78 -1.78 -18.06
N ALA A 55 1.92 -2.44 -18.27
CA ALA A 55 1.99 -3.78 -18.87
C ALA A 55 1.14 -4.82 -18.10
N TRP A 56 0.96 -4.62 -16.79
CA TRP A 56 0.12 -5.48 -15.95
C TRP A 56 -1.38 -5.42 -16.29
N LYS A 57 -1.89 -4.35 -16.93
CA LYS A 57 -3.34 -4.19 -17.17
C LYS A 57 -3.92 -5.25 -18.13
N GLY A 58 -3.10 -5.81 -19.00
CA GLY A 58 -3.52 -6.89 -19.91
C GLY A 58 -3.36 -8.30 -19.33
N LEU A 59 -2.77 -8.42 -18.14
CA LEU A 59 -2.43 -9.72 -17.52
C LEU A 59 -3.38 -10.12 -16.40
N TRP A 60 -4.23 -9.20 -15.94
CA TRP A 60 -5.07 -9.39 -14.76
C TRP A 60 -6.50 -8.94 -15.03
N ASP A 61 -7.45 -9.85 -14.84
CA ASP A 61 -8.86 -9.53 -14.87
C ASP A 61 -9.30 -8.93 -13.54
N ASN A 62 -10.10 -7.86 -13.62
CA ASN A 62 -10.80 -7.32 -12.47
C ASN A 62 -11.93 -8.27 -12.08
N ILE A 63 -11.63 -9.24 -11.22
CA ILE A 63 -12.63 -10.15 -10.68
C ILE A 63 -13.48 -9.36 -9.68
N ASN A 64 -14.79 -9.24 -9.95
CA ASN A 64 -15.71 -8.70 -8.97
C ASN A 64 -15.88 -9.69 -7.82
N THR A 65 -15.12 -9.48 -6.76
CA THR A 65 -15.21 -10.25 -5.51
C THR A 65 -16.34 -9.79 -4.60
N TYR A 66 -17.22 -8.91 -5.10
CA TYR A 66 -18.27 -8.23 -4.35
C TYR A 66 -17.73 -7.53 -3.10
N PHE A 67 -16.55 -6.91 -3.23
CA PHE A 67 -15.83 -6.25 -2.13
C PHE A 67 -16.75 -5.36 -1.29
N TRP A 68 -17.51 -4.47 -1.93
CA TRP A 68 -18.42 -3.57 -1.24
C TRP A 68 -19.58 -4.28 -0.55
N CYS A 69 -20.12 -5.36 -1.13
CA CYS A 69 -21.15 -6.17 -0.47
C CYS A 69 -20.57 -6.87 0.77
N ARG A 70 -19.33 -7.37 0.71
CA ARG A 70 -18.66 -8.00 1.86
C ARG A 70 -18.39 -6.98 2.98
N VAL A 71 -17.94 -5.78 2.65
CA VAL A 71 -17.77 -4.68 3.63
C VAL A 71 -19.12 -4.29 4.24
N CYS A 72 -20.17 -4.18 3.44
CA CYS A 72 -21.52 -3.88 3.90
C CYS A 72 -22.05 -4.96 4.86
N ALA A 73 -21.96 -6.24 4.47
CA ALA A 73 -22.33 -7.36 5.31
C ALA A 73 -21.56 -7.35 6.64
N LEU A 74 -20.25 -7.06 6.60
CA LEU A 74 -19.41 -6.93 7.79
C LEU A 74 -19.86 -5.80 8.72
N ALA A 75 -20.20 -4.64 8.16
CA ALA A 75 -20.66 -3.49 8.91
C ALA A 75 -22.04 -3.73 9.57
N HIS A 76 -22.87 -4.57 8.95
CA HIS A 76 -24.18 -4.96 9.48
C HIS A 76 -24.15 -6.24 10.33
N ASP A 77 -22.99 -6.88 10.50
CA ASP A 77 -22.80 -8.07 11.33
C ASP A 77 -22.72 -7.74 12.84
N THR A 78 -23.47 -6.73 13.28
CA THR A 78 -23.47 -6.27 14.68
C THR A 78 -24.11 -7.28 15.61
N LYS A 79 -24.97 -8.16 15.08
CA LYS A 79 -25.61 -9.23 15.85
C LYS A 79 -24.60 -10.24 16.39
N PHE A 80 -23.57 -10.59 15.61
CA PHE A 80 -22.56 -11.58 16.01
C PHE A 80 -21.29 -10.93 16.58
N ARG A 81 -20.95 -9.70 16.17
CA ARG A 81 -19.71 -9.01 16.58
C ARG A 81 -19.89 -7.96 17.66
N GLY A 82 -21.13 -7.56 17.93
CA GLY A 82 -21.43 -6.39 18.75
C GLY A 82 -21.18 -5.06 18.03
N ALA A 83 -21.70 -3.98 18.57
CA ALA A 83 -21.38 -2.64 18.08
C ALA A 83 -20.01 -2.20 18.62
N SER A 84 -19.13 -1.74 17.74
CA SER A 84 -17.82 -1.18 18.11
C SER A 84 -17.77 0.32 17.84
N TRP A 85 -17.26 1.10 18.79
CA TRP A 85 -16.95 2.51 18.61
C TRP A 85 -15.67 2.87 19.36
N TYR A 86 -14.96 3.87 18.85
CA TYR A 86 -13.72 4.35 19.43
C TYR A 86 -13.93 5.77 19.96
N ARG A 87 -13.54 6.00 21.22
CA ARG A 87 -13.60 7.34 21.82
C ARG A 87 -12.61 8.31 21.18
N ASP A 88 -11.48 7.77 20.74
CA ASP A 88 -10.42 8.51 20.06
C ASP A 88 -9.94 7.70 18.86
N VAL A 89 -10.35 8.16 17.66
CA VAL A 89 -9.99 7.54 16.39
C VAL A 89 -8.48 7.63 16.13
N LYS A 90 -7.80 8.68 16.60
CA LYS A 90 -6.36 8.86 16.42
C LYS A 90 -5.61 7.79 17.21
N THR A 91 -5.95 7.62 18.48
CA THR A 91 -5.33 6.59 19.32
C THR A 91 -5.57 5.18 18.76
N TRP A 92 -6.76 4.91 18.22
CA TRP A 92 -7.07 3.64 17.56
C TRP A 92 -6.27 3.43 16.25
N TRP A 93 -6.20 4.44 15.39
CA TRP A 93 -5.60 4.33 14.07
C TRP A 93 -4.07 4.39 14.08
N ASN A 94 -3.49 5.30 14.86
CA ASN A 94 -2.05 5.57 14.88
C ASN A 94 -1.51 5.87 16.29
N GLY A 95 -1.93 5.06 17.26
CA GLY A 95 -1.40 5.10 18.63
C GLY A 95 0.11 4.86 18.74
N PRO A 96 0.68 5.03 19.94
CA PRO A 96 2.12 4.87 20.17
C PRO A 96 2.63 3.50 19.70
N GLY A 97 3.70 3.49 18.89
CA GLY A 97 4.32 2.28 18.37
C GLY A 97 3.65 1.66 17.13
N VAL A 98 2.51 2.20 16.66
CA VAL A 98 1.83 1.71 15.43
C VAL A 98 2.53 2.20 14.17
N CYS A 99 2.91 3.49 14.13
CA CYS A 99 3.59 4.07 12.97
C CYS A 99 5.09 4.24 13.21
N ILE A 100 5.88 4.08 12.16
CA ILE A 100 7.35 4.27 12.19
C ILE A 100 7.79 5.74 12.35
N GLY A 101 6.84 6.67 12.42
CA GLY A 101 7.08 8.09 12.65
C GLY A 101 7.75 8.76 11.45
N THR A 102 8.84 9.49 11.71
CA THR A 102 9.63 10.20 10.69
C THR A 102 10.73 9.35 10.05
N LYS A 103 10.86 8.09 10.46
CA LYS A 103 11.84 7.14 9.92
C LYS A 103 11.38 6.60 8.57
N THR A 104 12.31 6.04 7.80
CA THR A 104 12.02 5.34 6.55
C THR A 104 12.21 3.83 6.71
N TRP A 105 11.65 3.03 5.79
CA TRP A 105 11.86 1.58 5.81
C TRP A 105 13.31 1.17 5.49
N ARG A 106 14.15 2.12 5.05
CA ARG A 106 15.61 1.94 4.95
C ARG A 106 16.28 1.90 6.32
N ASP A 107 15.73 2.63 7.30
CA ASP A 107 16.26 2.75 8.66
C ASP A 107 15.72 1.63 9.57
N ILE A 108 14.65 0.95 9.15
CA ILE A 108 13.96 -0.10 9.90
C ILE A 108 13.73 -1.31 8.97
N PRO A 109 14.78 -2.11 8.70
CA PRO A 109 14.61 -3.32 7.91
C PRO A 109 13.68 -4.28 8.65
N ARG A 110 12.62 -4.75 7.98
CA ARG A 110 11.71 -5.73 8.55
C ARG A 110 12.42 -7.07 8.68
N VAL A 111 12.50 -7.57 9.90
CA VAL A 111 12.94 -8.94 10.18
C VAL A 111 11.81 -9.90 9.78
N GLU A 112 12.15 -11.07 9.26
CA GLU A 112 11.23 -12.10 8.73
C GLU A 112 10.02 -12.39 9.65
N GLU A 113 10.22 -12.30 10.97
CA GLU A 113 9.21 -12.48 12.02
C GLU A 113 8.04 -11.47 11.95
N GLN A 114 8.28 -10.24 11.49
CA GLN A 114 7.23 -9.20 11.37
C GLN A 114 6.36 -9.39 10.13
N ILE A 115 6.80 -10.16 9.14
CA ILE A 115 6.03 -10.48 7.93
C ILE A 115 4.97 -11.54 8.25
N ALA A 116 5.26 -12.45 9.20
CA ALA A 116 4.36 -13.50 9.64
C ALA A 116 3.26 -13.01 10.60
N GLY A 117 3.54 -11.98 11.43
CA GLY A 117 2.62 -11.49 12.46
C GLY A 117 1.33 -10.80 11.96
N VAL A 118 1.28 -10.37 10.69
CA VAL A 118 0.07 -9.79 10.08
C VAL A 118 -0.91 -10.89 9.61
N ALA A 119 -0.43 -12.13 9.42
CA ALA A 119 -1.23 -13.24 8.91
C ALA A 119 -2.04 -13.99 9.98
N VAL A 120 -1.88 -13.66 11.28
CA VAL A 120 -2.57 -14.36 12.37
C VAL A 120 -3.25 -13.38 13.31
N SER A 121 -4.39 -12.87 12.85
CA SER A 121 -5.47 -12.42 13.74
C SER A 121 -6.79 -12.74 13.04
N SER A 122 -7.11 -14.04 13.04
CA SER A 122 -8.43 -14.59 12.72
C SER A 122 -8.94 -15.31 13.95
#